data_AF-A0A1I8IIB4-F1
#
_entry.id   AF-A0A1I8IIB4-F1
#
_cell.length_a   1.000
_cell.length_b   1.000
_cell.length_c   1.000
_cell.angle_alpha   90.00
_cell.angle_beta   90.00
_cell.angle_gamma   90.00
#
_symmetry.space_group_name_H-M   'P 1'
#
loop_
_entity.id
_entity.type
_entity.pdbx_description
1 polymer ?
#
loop_
_entity_poly.entity_id
_entity_poly.type
_entity_poly.pdbx_seq_one_letter_code
_entity_poly.pdbx_strand_id
1 'polypeptide(L)'
;MMSVDLLQKDPAFKFLEVSGTNSIISDPSLEQEWVAKKLVWIPHETQGFVSASVRQEEGDDVVIVEVSDTGETRKVSKDDIQKMNPPKFTKKEDMSELSNLNEASVLHNLRDRYYSDLIYTYSGLFCVVVNPYKRLPIYNEPVIEAYKGKKRSERPPHIYAIADQAYRSMLEARDDQSILCTGESGAGKTENTKKVIQYLAHVASSVKSQKTGGSTPATNSIAQSQGELELQLLQANPILEAFGNAKTIKNDNSSRFGKFIRINFDTTGFIAGANIETCILFYMITFNKIIVASYKS
;
A
#
# COMPACT_ATOMS: atom_id res chain seq x y z
N MET A 1 -26.18 -13.23 1.57
CA MET A 1 -25.75 -12.00 0.89
C MET A 1 -25.77 -10.89 1.94
N MET A 2 -24.64 -10.63 2.61
CA MET A 2 -24.56 -9.48 3.53
C MET A 2 -24.66 -8.20 2.69
N SER A 3 -25.49 -7.25 3.12
CA SER A 3 -25.66 -5.97 2.44
C SER A 3 -24.32 -5.23 2.42
N VAL A 4 -24.00 -4.59 1.29
CA VAL A 4 -22.75 -3.85 1.06
C VAL A 4 -22.47 -2.81 2.16
N ASP A 5 -23.54 -2.25 2.75
CA ASP A 5 -23.51 -1.28 3.85
C ASP A 5 -23.06 -1.86 5.21
N LEU A 6 -23.13 -3.18 5.42
CA LEU A 6 -22.64 -3.82 6.65
C LEU A 6 -21.13 -4.08 6.62
N LEU A 7 -20.56 -4.32 5.44
CA LEU A 7 -19.12 -4.52 5.27
C LEU A 7 -18.32 -3.24 5.55
N GLN A 8 -18.89 -2.08 5.25
CA GLN A 8 -18.27 -0.77 5.49
C GLN A 8 -18.31 -0.32 6.96
N LYS A 9 -19.05 -1.04 7.82
CA LYS A 9 -19.07 -0.82 9.28
C LYS A 9 -18.00 -1.61 10.03
N ASP A 10 -17.18 -2.41 9.34
CA ASP A 10 -16.07 -3.11 9.97
C ASP A 10 -15.06 -2.08 10.53
N PRO A 11 -14.62 -2.20 11.80
CA PRO A 11 -13.64 -1.29 12.40
C PRO A 11 -12.33 -1.15 11.62
N ALA A 12 -12.00 -2.12 10.76
CA ALA A 12 -10.86 -2.07 9.84
C ALA A 12 -10.89 -0.86 8.90
N PHE A 13 -12.07 -0.43 8.44
CA PHE A 13 -12.20 0.67 7.48
C PHE A 13 -11.73 2.02 8.04
N LYS A 14 -11.73 2.18 9.37
CA LYS A 14 -11.11 3.34 10.03
C LYS A 14 -9.62 3.50 9.69
N PHE A 15 -8.94 2.38 9.41
CA PHE A 15 -7.51 2.32 9.08
C PHE A 15 -7.25 2.21 7.57
N LEU A 16 -8.29 2.36 6.75
CA LEU A 16 -8.21 2.30 5.28
C LEU A 16 -8.72 3.59 4.64
N GLU A 17 -9.82 4.12 5.18
CA GLU A 17 -10.44 5.35 4.70
C GLU A 17 -10.00 6.54 5.55
N VAL A 18 -9.88 7.69 4.90
CA VAL A 18 -9.75 8.95 5.63
C VAL A 18 -11.07 9.17 6.38
N SER A 19 -11.06 8.94 7.69
CA SER A 19 -12.27 8.99 8.52
C SER A 19 -13.03 10.30 8.34
N GLY A 20 -14.17 10.25 7.65
CA GLY A 20 -15.33 11.15 7.80
C GLY A 20 -15.10 12.67 7.77
N THR A 21 -13.93 13.18 7.42
CA THR A 21 -13.66 14.61 7.25
C THR A 21 -13.62 15.01 5.78
N ASN A 22 -14.55 14.46 4.99
CA ASN A 22 -15.10 15.24 3.88
C ASN A 22 -15.74 16.56 4.39
N SER A 23 -15.93 16.73 5.70
CA SER A 23 -16.29 17.98 6.35
C SER A 23 -15.13 18.98 6.59
N ILE A 24 -13.85 18.56 6.47
CA ILE A 24 -12.71 19.51 6.46
C ILE A 24 -12.32 19.89 5.01
N ILE A 25 -12.84 19.16 4.01
CA ILE A 25 -12.52 19.37 2.57
C ILE A 25 -12.94 20.75 2.02
N SER A 26 -13.64 21.56 2.81
CA SER A 26 -13.88 22.96 2.46
C SER A 26 -14.08 23.81 3.71
N ASP A 27 -13.18 23.76 4.69
CA ASP A 27 -13.13 24.87 5.65
C ASP A 27 -12.58 26.10 4.90
N PRO A 28 -13.42 27.10 4.58
CA PRO A 28 -12.97 28.25 3.80
C PRO A 28 -11.88 29.03 4.53
N SER A 29 -11.78 28.90 5.86
CA SER A 29 -10.74 29.57 6.65
C SER A 29 -9.34 29.02 6.36
N LEU A 30 -9.20 27.70 6.18
CA LEU A 30 -7.91 27.08 5.84
C LEU A 30 -7.48 27.43 4.42
N GLU A 31 -8.42 27.52 3.48
CA GLU A 31 -8.12 27.98 2.12
C GLU A 31 -7.73 29.47 2.12
N GLN A 32 -8.45 30.31 2.86
CA GLN A 32 -8.12 31.73 3.01
C GLN A 32 -6.74 31.93 3.65
N GLU A 33 -6.40 31.15 4.68
CA GLU A 33 -5.10 31.20 5.33
C GLU A 33 -3.98 30.74 4.39
N TRP A 34 -4.20 29.67 3.62
CA TRP A 34 -3.26 29.19 2.62
C TRP A 34 -2.97 30.24 1.53
N VAL A 35 -4.03 30.87 0.99
CA VAL A 35 -3.88 31.96 0.01
C VAL A 35 -3.18 33.16 0.64
N ALA A 36 -3.57 33.55 1.85
CA ALA A 36 -3.03 34.73 2.54
C ALA A 36 -1.54 34.59 2.88
N LYS A 37 -1.10 33.40 3.28
CA LYS A 37 0.28 33.15 3.75
C LYS A 37 1.26 32.76 2.64
N LYS A 38 0.80 32.59 1.39
CA LYS A 38 1.64 32.13 0.26
C LYS A 38 2.55 30.96 0.66
N LEU A 39 1.94 29.90 1.19
CA LEU A 39 2.69 28.79 1.78
C LEU A 39 3.48 28.02 0.72
N VAL A 40 4.71 27.65 1.08
CA VAL A 40 5.66 26.90 0.27
C VAL A 40 6.38 25.85 1.12
N TRP A 41 7.00 24.88 0.45
CA TRP A 41 7.90 23.91 1.07
C TRP A 41 9.35 24.35 0.90
N ILE A 42 10.14 24.21 1.96
CA ILE A 42 11.59 24.45 1.94
C ILE A 42 12.35 23.24 2.51
N PRO A 43 13.60 23.00 2.10
CA PRO A 43 14.42 21.91 2.62
C PRO A 43 14.70 22.07 4.13
N HIS A 44 14.77 20.93 4.83
CA HIS A 44 15.07 20.87 6.25
C HIS A 44 15.94 19.65 6.57
N GLU A 45 17.06 19.86 7.26
CA GLU A 45 18.07 18.81 7.50
C GLU A 45 17.50 17.55 8.18
N THR A 46 16.57 17.71 9.13
CA THR A 46 16.02 16.57 9.89
C THR A 46 14.65 16.09 9.43
N GLN A 47 13.88 16.94 8.73
CA GLN A 47 12.49 16.63 8.35
C GLN A 47 12.34 16.38 6.84
N GLY A 48 13.41 16.55 6.06
CA GLY A 48 13.36 16.59 4.60
C GLY A 48 12.84 17.93 4.11
N PHE A 49 11.56 18.22 4.39
CA PHE A 49 10.90 19.47 4.01
C PHE A 49 9.98 19.99 5.13
N VAL A 50 9.86 21.31 5.25
CA VAL A 50 8.96 21.99 6.20
C VAL A 50 8.16 23.08 5.50
N SER A 51 7.00 23.42 6.05
CA SER A 51 6.14 24.48 5.51
C SER A 51 6.66 25.85 5.95
N ALA A 52 6.68 26.80 5.02
CA ALA A 52 7.09 28.17 5.28
C ALA A 52 6.21 29.16 4.52
N SER A 53 6.10 30.38 5.04
CA SER A 53 5.42 31.50 4.39
C SER A 53 6.44 32.44 3.76
N VAL A 54 6.19 32.86 2.52
CA VAL A 54 7.08 33.81 1.84
C VAL A 54 6.84 35.22 2.40
N ARG A 55 7.88 35.84 2.96
CA ARG A 55 7.83 37.21 3.51
C ARG A 55 8.30 38.25 2.51
N GLN A 56 9.47 38.04 1.91
CA GLN A 56 10.09 39.00 1.01
C GLN A 56 10.96 38.30 -0.04
N GLU A 57 10.98 38.81 -1.26
CA GLU A 57 11.96 38.42 -2.30
C GLU A 57 13.07 39.49 -2.33
N GLU A 58 14.32 39.08 -2.11
CA GLU A 58 15.53 39.94 -2.17
C GLU A 58 16.29 39.63 -3.47
N GLY A 59 16.15 40.50 -4.47
CA GLY A 59 16.78 40.28 -5.78
C GLY A 59 16.10 39.16 -6.58
N ASP A 60 16.85 38.54 -7.50
CA ASP A 60 16.32 37.49 -8.37
C ASP A 60 16.37 36.08 -7.74
N ASP A 61 17.34 35.82 -6.84
CA ASP A 61 17.66 34.46 -6.39
C ASP A 61 17.36 34.16 -4.91
N VAL A 62 17.12 35.17 -4.06
CA VAL A 62 16.98 34.96 -2.61
C VAL A 62 15.57 35.30 -2.13
N VAL A 63 15.00 34.40 -1.32
CA VAL A 63 13.69 34.60 -0.70
C VAL A 63 13.81 34.46 0.81
N ILE A 64 13.25 35.43 1.53
CA ILE A 64 13.08 35.40 2.97
C ILE A 64 11.76 34.69 3.27
N VAL A 65 11.84 33.57 3.98
CA VAL A 65 10.72 32.73 4.37
C VAL A 65 10.64 32.63 5.88
N GLU A 66 9.43 32.51 6.42
CA GLU A 66 9.19 32.23 7.83
C GLU A 66 8.63 30.82 7.99
N VAL A 67 9.35 29.97 8.72
CA VAL A 67 8.97 28.58 8.98
C VAL A 67 7.73 28.54 9.85
N SER A 68 6.69 27.81 9.40
CA SER A 68 5.38 27.82 10.05
C SER A 68 5.40 27.22 11.46
N ASP A 69 6.24 26.21 11.70
CA ASP A 69 6.30 25.48 12.97
C ASP A 69 7.08 26.23 14.06
N THR A 70 8.13 26.97 13.68
CA THR A 70 9.05 27.62 14.63
C THR A 70 8.94 29.16 14.65
N GLY A 71 8.32 29.76 13.63
CA GLY A 71 8.34 31.21 13.40
C GLY A 71 9.72 31.75 13.03
N GLU A 72 10.71 30.87 12.79
CA GLU A 72 12.07 31.26 12.44
C GLU A 72 12.11 31.81 11.01
N THR A 73 12.78 32.94 10.82
CA THR A 73 13.01 33.51 9.49
C THR A 73 14.30 32.96 8.89
N ARG A 74 14.23 32.43 7.67
CA ARG A 74 15.38 31.91 6.91
C ARG A 74 15.48 32.56 5.55
N LYS A 75 16.71 32.66 5.04
CA LYS A 75 17.00 33.01 3.65
C LYS A 75 17.25 31.72 2.87
N VAL A 76 16.50 31.51 1.80
CA VAL A 76 16.60 30.32 0.93
C VAL A 76 16.72 30.75 -0.52
N SER A 77 17.34 29.91 -1.36
CA SER A 77 17.34 30.12 -2.80
C SER A 77 15.92 29.95 -3.36
N LYS A 78 15.56 30.75 -4.36
CA LYS A 78 14.28 30.62 -5.06
C LYS A 78 14.10 29.24 -5.71
N ASP A 79 15.19 28.60 -6.12
CA ASP A 79 15.20 27.27 -6.74
C ASP A 79 14.93 26.14 -5.73
N ASP A 80 15.21 26.36 -4.44
CA ASP A 80 14.99 25.36 -3.38
C ASP A 80 13.52 25.35 -2.91
N ILE A 81 12.73 26.33 -3.33
CA ILE A 81 11.34 26.49 -2.91
C ILE A 81 10.42 25.61 -3.77
N GLN A 82 9.66 24.73 -3.12
CA GLN A 82 8.66 23.92 -3.79
C GLN A 82 7.24 24.42 -3.48
N LYS A 83 6.37 24.44 -4.50
CA LYS A 83 4.97 24.88 -4.34
C LYS A 83 4.20 23.97 -3.39
N MET A 84 3.48 24.54 -2.43
CA MET A 84 2.61 23.78 -1.54
C MET A 84 1.24 23.55 -2.18
N ASN A 85 0.71 22.33 -2.04
CA ASN A 85 -0.67 22.04 -2.44
C ASN A 85 -1.69 22.67 -1.47
N PRO A 86 -2.86 23.09 -1.96
CA PRO A 86 -3.94 23.57 -1.09
C PRO A 86 -4.38 22.52 -0.05
N PRO A 87 -4.93 22.93 1.12
CA PRO A 87 -5.34 22.02 2.20
C PRO A 87 -6.31 20.92 1.77
N LYS A 88 -7.14 21.14 0.74
CA LYS A 88 -8.05 20.12 0.16
C LYS A 88 -7.34 18.88 -0.41
N PHE A 89 -6.03 18.95 -0.64
CA PHE A 89 -5.20 17.84 -1.10
C PHE A 89 -4.53 17.06 0.03
N THR A 90 -4.92 17.32 1.28
CA THR A 90 -4.41 16.59 2.45
C THR A 90 -4.89 15.14 2.44
N LYS A 91 -3.97 14.20 2.71
CA LYS A 91 -4.22 12.74 2.80
C LYS A 91 -4.88 12.12 1.56
N LYS A 92 -4.59 12.65 0.37
CA LYS A 92 -5.09 12.11 -0.90
C LYS A 92 -4.74 10.63 -1.07
N GLU A 93 -5.73 9.86 -1.53
CA GLU A 93 -5.60 8.42 -1.75
C GLU A 93 -4.71 8.10 -2.94
N ASP A 94 -4.79 8.89 -4.02
CA ASP A 94 -3.88 8.84 -5.15
C ASP A 94 -3.08 10.14 -5.28
N MET A 95 -1.76 10.02 -5.18
CA MET A 95 -0.85 11.16 -5.27
C MET A 95 -0.77 11.74 -6.68
N SER A 96 -1.22 11.02 -7.72
CA SER A 96 -1.32 11.57 -9.08
C SER A 96 -2.41 12.65 -9.21
N GLU A 97 -3.32 12.76 -8.24
CA GLU A 97 -4.33 13.83 -8.18
C GLU A 97 -3.81 15.14 -7.60
N LEU A 98 -2.58 15.17 -7.05
CA LEU A 98 -2.00 16.39 -6.49
C LEU A 98 -1.78 17.43 -7.60
N SER A 99 -2.10 18.70 -7.32
CA SER A 99 -1.90 19.78 -8.30
C SER A 99 -0.41 20.05 -8.57
N ASN A 100 0.38 20.08 -7.50
CA ASN A 100 1.83 20.21 -7.54
C ASN A 100 2.45 18.88 -7.13
N LEU A 101 2.99 18.14 -8.11
CA LEU A 101 3.68 16.87 -7.86
C LEU A 101 5.17 17.12 -7.68
N ASN A 102 5.56 17.48 -6.46
CA ASN A 102 6.95 17.67 -6.05
C ASN A 102 7.32 16.74 -4.89
N GLU A 103 8.61 16.60 -4.63
CA GLU A 103 9.13 15.69 -3.60
C GLU A 103 8.55 16.00 -2.22
N ALA A 104 8.48 17.29 -1.85
CA ALA A 104 7.94 17.73 -0.57
C ALA A 104 6.46 17.34 -0.41
N SER A 105 5.64 17.50 -1.46
CA SER A 105 4.21 17.17 -1.43
C SER A 105 3.96 15.67 -1.35
N VAL A 106 4.75 14.86 -2.06
CA VAL A 106 4.69 13.40 -1.96
C VAL A 106 5.08 12.95 -0.55
N LEU A 107 6.21 13.45 -0.02
CA LEU A 107 6.65 13.14 1.33
C LEU A 107 5.61 13.52 2.37
N HIS A 108 5.06 14.73 2.27
CA HIS A 108 4.03 15.23 3.19
C HIS A 108 2.77 14.37 3.18
N ASN A 109 2.25 14.02 1.99
CA ASN A 109 1.05 13.20 1.89
C ASN A 109 1.27 11.81 2.48
N LEU A 110 2.42 11.17 2.20
CA LEU A 110 2.77 9.89 2.79
C LEU A 110 2.93 9.98 4.31
N ARG A 111 3.56 11.05 4.82
CA ARG A 111 3.74 11.30 6.26
C ARG A 111 2.40 11.43 6.98
N ASP A 112 1.51 12.27 6.48
CA ASP A 112 0.20 12.53 7.10
C ASP A 112 -0.70 11.30 7.09
N ARG A 113 -0.67 10.53 5.99
CA ARG A 113 -1.39 9.26 5.89
C ARG A 113 -0.82 8.24 6.86
N TYR A 114 0.51 8.11 6.93
CA TYR A 114 1.19 7.19 7.83
C TYR A 114 0.87 7.46 9.31
N TYR A 115 0.93 8.72 9.76
CA TYR A 115 0.54 9.08 11.13
C TYR A 115 -0.95 8.93 11.42
N SER A 116 -1.78 8.76 10.38
CA SER A 116 -3.20 8.43 10.50
C SER A 116 -3.47 6.92 10.34
N ASP A 117 -2.42 6.09 10.38
CA ASP A 117 -2.46 4.64 10.19
C ASP A 117 -2.91 4.16 8.80
N LEU A 118 -2.87 5.06 7.81
CA LEU A 118 -3.17 4.78 6.41
C LEU A 118 -1.87 4.46 5.67
N ILE A 119 -1.47 3.18 5.68
CA ILE A 119 -0.16 2.77 5.16
C ILE A 119 -0.09 2.58 3.64
N TYR A 120 -1.24 2.44 2.99
CA TYR A 120 -1.36 2.25 1.55
C TYR A 120 -1.75 3.58 0.89
N THR A 121 -1.02 3.94 -0.16
CA THR A 121 -1.30 5.15 -0.96
C THR A 121 -1.04 4.85 -2.42
N TYR A 122 -1.93 5.26 -3.31
CA TYR A 122 -1.73 5.14 -4.74
C TYR A 122 -0.81 6.25 -5.28
N SER A 123 -0.08 5.90 -6.34
CA SER A 123 0.77 6.83 -7.09
C SER A 123 0.62 6.48 -8.57
N GLY A 124 -0.45 6.98 -9.19
CA GLY A 124 -0.78 6.68 -10.58
C GLY A 124 -0.99 5.17 -10.77
N LEU A 125 -0.10 4.47 -11.46
CA LEU A 125 -0.22 3.02 -11.63
C LEU A 125 0.26 2.22 -10.41
N PHE A 126 1.16 2.78 -9.59
CA PHE A 126 1.79 2.08 -8.48
C PHE A 126 1.03 2.23 -7.16
N CYS A 127 1.38 1.39 -6.19
CA CYS A 127 0.93 1.52 -4.80
C CYS A 127 2.16 1.61 -3.89
N VAL A 128 2.27 2.73 -3.19
CA VAL A 128 3.30 2.98 -2.19
C VAL A 128 2.79 2.45 -0.85
N VAL A 129 3.64 1.69 -0.16
CA VAL A 129 3.32 1.06 1.12
C VAL A 129 4.40 1.42 2.13
N VAL A 130 4.01 2.05 3.24
CA VAL A 130 4.92 2.35 4.34
C VAL A 130 4.76 1.28 5.42
N ASN A 131 5.87 0.68 5.87
CA ASN A 131 5.80 -0.37 6.89
C ASN A 131 5.27 0.20 8.23
N PRO A 132 4.12 -0.27 8.76
CA PRO A 132 3.54 0.26 10.00
C PRO A 132 4.35 -0.06 11.26
N TYR A 133 5.21 -1.08 11.23
CA TYR A 133 5.85 -1.68 12.41
C TYR A 133 4.89 -2.05 13.56
N LYS A 134 3.58 -2.11 13.27
CA LYS A 134 2.50 -2.51 14.17
C LYS A 134 1.47 -3.33 13.43
N ARG A 135 0.69 -4.12 14.18
CA ARG A 135 -0.41 -4.90 13.61
C ARG A 135 -1.62 -4.00 13.40
N LEU A 136 -2.05 -3.89 12.14
CA LEU A 136 -3.29 -3.20 11.77
C LEU A 136 -4.38 -4.25 11.48
N PRO A 137 -5.63 -4.02 11.91
CA PRO A 137 -6.75 -4.96 11.71
C PRO A 137 -7.32 -4.92 10.27
N ILE A 138 -6.49 -4.65 9.26
CA ILE A 138 -6.91 -4.44 7.86
C ILE A 138 -6.84 -5.70 6.99
N TYR A 139 -6.41 -6.83 7.56
CA TYR A 139 -6.26 -8.11 6.86
C TYR A 139 -7.21 -9.17 7.43
N ASN A 140 -8.51 -8.97 7.23
CA ASN A 140 -9.55 -9.87 7.68
C ASN A 140 -10.47 -10.27 6.49
N GLU A 141 -11.31 -11.28 6.71
CA GLU A 141 -12.24 -11.79 5.69
C GLU A 141 -13.28 -10.75 5.24
N PRO A 142 -13.91 -9.95 6.14
CA PRO A 142 -14.77 -8.84 5.73
C PRO A 142 -14.12 -7.87 4.75
N VAL A 143 -12.84 -7.52 4.97
CA VAL A 143 -12.08 -6.67 4.06
C VAL A 143 -11.82 -7.39 2.73
N ILE A 144 -11.49 -8.68 2.71
CA ILE A 144 -11.35 -9.43 1.45
C ILE A 144 -12.64 -9.36 0.61
N GLU A 145 -13.80 -9.65 1.22
CA GLU A 145 -15.10 -9.60 0.54
C GLU A 145 -15.46 -8.17 0.09
N ALA A 146 -15.05 -7.16 0.85
CA ALA A 146 -15.27 -5.78 0.46
C ALA A 146 -14.50 -5.39 -0.83
N TYR A 147 -13.30 -5.93 -1.05
CA TYR A 147 -12.49 -5.61 -2.23
C TYR A 147 -12.76 -6.52 -3.43
N LYS A 148 -13.39 -7.69 -3.22
CA LYS A 148 -13.70 -8.67 -4.26
C LYS A 148 -14.52 -8.07 -5.40
N GLY A 149 -13.96 -8.10 -6.60
CA GLY A 149 -14.61 -7.61 -7.82
C GLY A 149 -14.87 -6.10 -7.84
N LYS A 150 -14.21 -5.33 -6.99
CA LYS A 150 -14.36 -3.87 -6.94
C LYS A 150 -13.31 -3.17 -7.77
N LYS A 151 -13.70 -2.08 -8.43
CA LYS A 151 -12.74 -1.25 -9.16
C LYS A 151 -11.82 -0.53 -8.18
N ARG A 152 -10.61 -0.22 -8.64
CA ARG A 152 -9.60 0.51 -7.87
C ARG A 152 -10.09 1.87 -7.33
N SER A 153 -10.96 2.55 -8.06
CA SER A 153 -11.54 3.83 -7.66
C SER A 153 -12.72 3.71 -6.69
N GLU A 154 -13.27 2.51 -6.50
CA GLU A 154 -14.44 2.28 -5.64
C GLU A 154 -14.05 1.95 -4.20
N ARG A 155 -12.76 1.71 -3.95
CA ARG A 155 -12.22 1.31 -2.65
C ARG A 155 -10.95 2.08 -2.36
N PRO A 156 -10.66 2.34 -1.07
CA PRO A 156 -9.43 3.01 -0.70
C PRO A 156 -8.19 2.17 -1.06
N PRO A 157 -6.99 2.76 -1.06
CA PRO A 157 -5.78 2.05 -1.40
C PRO A 157 -5.53 0.85 -0.50
N HIS A 158 -5.32 -0.33 -1.09
CA HIS A 158 -4.98 -1.55 -0.36
C HIS A 158 -4.32 -2.60 -1.27
N ILE A 159 -3.53 -3.50 -0.69
CA ILE A 159 -2.88 -4.59 -1.43
C ILE A 159 -3.88 -5.55 -2.09
N TYR A 160 -5.06 -5.74 -1.49
CA TYR A 160 -6.13 -6.56 -2.05
C TYR A 160 -6.72 -5.96 -3.32
N ALA A 161 -6.77 -4.63 -3.46
CA ALA A 161 -7.18 -4.01 -4.71
C ALA A 161 -6.20 -4.31 -5.86
N ILE A 162 -4.90 -4.32 -5.57
CA ILE A 162 -3.86 -4.67 -6.56
C ILE A 162 -3.97 -6.14 -6.96
N ALA A 163 -4.16 -7.03 -5.99
CA ALA A 163 -4.36 -8.46 -6.24
C ALA A 163 -5.63 -8.75 -7.07
N ASP A 164 -6.76 -8.13 -6.71
CA ASP A 164 -8.04 -8.26 -7.43
C ASP A 164 -7.95 -7.71 -8.86
N GLN A 165 -7.31 -6.54 -9.02
CA GLN A 165 -7.11 -5.93 -10.34
C GLN A 165 -6.26 -6.83 -11.24
N ALA A 166 -5.15 -7.38 -10.74
CA ALA A 166 -4.32 -8.30 -11.51
C ALA A 166 -5.08 -9.58 -11.86
N TYR A 167 -5.80 -10.17 -10.89
CA TYR A 167 -6.58 -11.38 -11.11
C TYR A 167 -7.68 -11.19 -12.17
N ARG A 168 -8.46 -10.11 -12.08
CA ARG A 168 -9.48 -9.80 -13.08
C ARG A 168 -8.89 -9.49 -14.45
N SER A 169 -7.82 -8.69 -14.50
CA SER A 169 -7.15 -8.37 -15.77
C SER A 169 -6.64 -9.63 -16.46
N MET A 170 -6.08 -10.59 -15.71
CA MET A 170 -5.67 -11.89 -16.23
C MET A 170 -6.86 -12.67 -16.85
N LEU A 171 -8.00 -12.71 -16.17
CA LEU A 171 -9.18 -13.44 -16.66
C LEU A 171 -9.84 -12.77 -17.86
N GLU A 172 -9.89 -11.44 -17.89
CA GLU A 172 -10.51 -10.64 -18.94
C GLU A 172 -9.63 -10.60 -20.21
N ALA A 173 -8.33 -10.28 -20.05
CA ALA A 173 -7.40 -10.16 -21.16
C ALA A 173 -6.81 -11.50 -21.62
N ARG A 174 -6.97 -12.57 -20.82
CA ARG A 174 -6.34 -13.89 -21.03
C ARG A 174 -4.82 -13.80 -21.17
N ASP A 175 -4.22 -12.88 -20.41
CA ASP A 175 -2.79 -12.60 -20.45
C ASP A 175 -2.18 -12.68 -19.04
N ASP A 176 -0.97 -13.22 -18.95
CA ASP A 176 -0.30 -13.47 -17.68
C ASP A 176 0.02 -12.15 -16.97
N GLN A 177 -0.20 -12.11 -15.66
CA GLN A 177 -0.02 -10.89 -14.85
C GLN A 177 1.10 -11.05 -13.85
N SER A 178 1.76 -9.95 -13.49
CA SER A 178 2.78 -9.97 -12.44
C SER A 178 2.58 -8.88 -11.39
N ILE A 179 2.84 -9.23 -10.13
CA ILE A 179 2.89 -8.30 -9.01
C ILE A 179 4.32 -8.30 -8.47
N LEU A 180 4.99 -7.17 -8.62
CA LEU A 180 6.36 -6.96 -8.18
C LEU A 180 6.38 -6.14 -6.88
N CYS A 181 6.89 -6.72 -5.80
CA CYS A 181 7.14 -6.02 -4.54
C CYS A 181 8.62 -5.58 -4.48
N THR A 182 8.85 -4.27 -4.55
CA THR A 182 10.17 -3.64 -4.45
C THR A 182 10.39 -2.97 -3.09
N GLY A 183 11.63 -2.56 -2.81
CA GLY A 183 11.99 -1.78 -1.63
C GLY A 183 13.21 -2.32 -0.90
N GLU A 184 13.73 -1.56 0.05
CA GLU A 184 14.89 -1.95 0.85
C GLU A 184 14.62 -3.17 1.75
N SER A 185 15.69 -3.76 2.30
CA SER A 185 15.58 -4.79 3.34
C SER A 185 14.79 -4.24 4.54
N GLY A 186 13.74 -4.95 4.96
CA GLY A 186 12.87 -4.51 6.05
C GLY A 186 11.63 -3.71 5.62
N ALA A 187 11.50 -3.34 4.34
CA ALA A 187 10.36 -2.55 3.85
C ALA A 187 9.00 -3.30 3.84
N GLY A 188 8.97 -4.61 4.14
CA GLY A 188 7.71 -5.38 4.22
C GLY A 188 7.31 -6.11 2.93
N LYS A 189 8.23 -6.31 1.97
CA LYS A 189 7.97 -7.07 0.72
C LYS A 189 7.37 -8.45 0.97
N THR A 190 7.95 -9.21 1.92
CA THR A 190 7.51 -10.57 2.26
C THR A 190 6.07 -10.60 2.74
N GLU A 191 5.70 -9.67 3.62
CA GLU A 191 4.34 -9.62 4.17
C GLU A 191 3.32 -9.24 3.10
N ASN A 192 3.61 -8.25 2.25
CA ASN A 192 2.75 -7.92 1.12
C ASN A 192 2.58 -9.12 0.16
N THR A 193 3.66 -9.85 -0.13
CA THR A 193 3.59 -11.09 -0.95
C THR A 193 2.64 -12.12 -0.33
N LYS A 194 2.75 -12.36 0.99
CA LYS A 194 1.83 -13.27 1.72
C LYS A 194 0.38 -12.81 1.63
N LYS A 195 0.12 -11.49 1.71
CA LYS A 195 -1.24 -10.93 1.62
C LYS A 195 -1.85 -11.06 0.24
N VAL A 196 -1.06 -10.90 -0.82
CA VAL A 196 -1.52 -11.18 -2.20
C VAL A 196 -1.94 -12.64 -2.34
N ILE A 197 -1.10 -13.58 -1.89
CA ILE A 197 -1.40 -15.02 -1.93
C ILE A 197 -2.65 -15.33 -1.12
N GLN A 198 -2.75 -14.78 0.10
CA GLN A 198 -3.92 -14.96 0.97
C GLN A 198 -5.21 -14.51 0.28
N TYR A 199 -5.17 -13.38 -0.43
CA TYR A 199 -6.31 -12.85 -1.17
C TYR A 199 -6.71 -13.77 -2.33
N LEU A 200 -5.75 -14.15 -3.18
CA LEU A 200 -6.01 -15.03 -4.33
C LEU A 200 -6.53 -16.40 -3.90
N ALA A 201 -5.96 -16.97 -2.83
CA ALA A 201 -6.41 -18.22 -2.22
C ALA A 201 -7.88 -18.15 -1.76
N HIS A 202 -8.33 -17.00 -1.28
CA HIS A 202 -9.71 -16.82 -0.85
C HIS A 202 -10.67 -16.61 -2.03
N VAL A 203 -10.29 -15.79 -3.01
CA VAL A 203 -11.18 -15.40 -4.12
C VAL A 203 -11.24 -16.45 -5.23
N ALA A 204 -10.15 -17.17 -5.47
CA ALA A 204 -10.01 -18.16 -6.54
C ALA A 204 -10.01 -19.61 -6.04
N SER A 205 -10.49 -19.85 -4.81
CA SER A 205 -10.69 -21.19 -4.24
C SER A 205 -11.88 -21.90 -4.88
N SER A 206 -11.74 -23.20 -5.16
CA SER A 206 -12.82 -24.00 -5.75
C SER A 206 -13.89 -24.38 -4.71
N VAL A 207 -15.15 -24.34 -5.12
CA VAL A 207 -16.31 -24.69 -4.26
C VAL A 207 -16.30 -26.15 -3.77
N LYS A 208 -15.58 -27.06 -4.44
CA LYS A 208 -15.43 -28.45 -3.98
C LYS A 208 -14.66 -28.54 -2.65
N SER A 209 -13.74 -27.61 -2.41
CA SER A 209 -12.92 -27.56 -1.21
C SER A 209 -13.64 -27.00 0.03
N GLN A 210 -14.73 -26.23 -0.16
CA GLN A 210 -15.49 -25.65 0.95
C GLN A 210 -16.49 -26.63 1.59
N LYS A 211 -16.86 -27.73 0.91
CA LYS A 211 -17.87 -28.69 1.41
C LYS A 211 -17.32 -29.81 2.31
N THR A 212 -16.00 -29.92 2.47
CA THR A 212 -15.35 -31.00 3.25
C THR A 212 -14.89 -30.56 4.65
N GLY A 213 -15.08 -29.30 5.04
CA GLY A 213 -14.77 -28.81 6.38
C GLY A 213 -15.87 -29.11 7.38
N GLY A 214 -15.75 -30.21 8.13
CA GLY A 214 -16.65 -30.56 9.22
C GLY A 214 -16.70 -29.49 10.32
N SER A 215 -17.87 -29.32 10.92
CA SER A 215 -18.17 -28.41 12.03
C SER A 215 -17.36 -28.72 13.30
N THR A 216 -16.38 -27.88 13.62
CA THR A 216 -15.77 -27.77 14.96
C THR A 216 -15.59 -26.30 15.34
N PRO A 217 -15.68 -25.94 16.64
CA PRO A 217 -16.08 -24.61 17.07
C PRO A 217 -15.01 -23.53 16.90
N ALA A 218 -15.50 -22.35 16.52
CA ALA A 218 -14.92 -21.01 16.50
C ALA A 218 -13.52 -20.82 17.12
N THR A 219 -12.51 -20.79 16.25
CA THR A 219 -11.35 -19.91 16.46
C THR A 219 -11.20 -19.05 15.21
N ASN A 220 -11.08 -17.73 15.39
CA ASN A 220 -11.05 -16.67 14.36
C ASN A 220 -9.87 -16.77 13.39
N SER A 221 -9.71 -17.89 12.68
CA SER A 221 -8.63 -18.12 11.74
C SER A 221 -9.18 -18.37 10.35
N ILE A 222 -8.78 -17.49 9.43
CA ILE A 222 -9.04 -17.51 7.97
C ILE A 222 -8.55 -18.84 7.32
N ALA A 223 -7.87 -19.71 8.08
CA ALA A 223 -7.37 -20.99 7.63
C ALA A 223 -8.46 -22.06 7.41
N GLN A 224 -9.67 -21.92 7.98
CA GLN A 224 -10.69 -22.98 7.93
C GLN A 224 -11.57 -22.98 6.68
N SER A 225 -11.59 -21.90 5.88
CA SER A 225 -12.40 -21.79 4.64
C SER A 225 -11.61 -22.03 3.35
N GLN A 226 -10.32 -22.38 3.46
CA GLN A 226 -9.40 -22.51 2.33
C GLN A 226 -9.25 -23.97 1.89
N GLY A 227 -9.05 -24.20 0.60
CA GLY A 227 -8.74 -25.54 0.08
C GLY A 227 -7.34 -26.03 0.46
N GLU A 228 -7.09 -27.31 0.22
CA GLU A 228 -5.86 -27.99 0.62
C GLU A 228 -4.61 -27.42 -0.08
N LEU A 229 -4.74 -27.10 -1.38
CA LEU A 229 -3.65 -26.53 -2.17
C LEU A 229 -3.30 -25.10 -1.70
N GLU A 230 -4.32 -24.32 -1.37
CA GLU A 230 -4.21 -22.97 -0.87
C GLU A 230 -3.53 -22.94 0.50
N LEU A 231 -3.90 -23.88 1.38
CA LEU A 231 -3.25 -24.06 2.68
C LEU A 231 -1.78 -24.44 2.51
N GLN A 232 -1.47 -25.39 1.63
CA GLN A 232 -0.09 -25.81 1.34
C GLN A 232 0.76 -24.63 0.80
N LEU A 233 0.21 -23.79 -0.08
CA LEU A 233 0.90 -22.62 -0.61
C LEU A 233 1.25 -21.60 0.50
N LEU A 234 0.35 -21.40 1.47
CA LEU A 234 0.62 -20.53 2.61
C LEU A 234 1.66 -21.14 3.56
N GLN A 235 1.59 -22.46 3.82
CA GLN A 235 2.53 -23.19 4.68
C GLN A 235 3.93 -23.35 4.08
N ALA A 236 4.07 -23.26 2.75
CA ALA A 236 5.38 -23.27 2.10
C ALA A 236 6.24 -22.03 2.46
N ASN A 237 5.62 -20.90 2.83
CA ASN A 237 6.36 -19.70 3.24
C ASN A 237 7.17 -19.92 4.53
N PRO A 238 6.57 -20.35 5.67
CA PRO A 238 7.32 -20.67 6.89
C PRO A 238 8.53 -21.60 6.67
N ILE A 239 8.39 -22.61 5.81
CA ILE A 239 9.49 -23.54 5.52
C ILE A 239 10.65 -22.82 4.85
N LEU A 240 10.37 -22.03 3.81
CA LEU A 240 11.41 -21.28 3.10
C LEU A 240 12.03 -20.18 3.98
N GLU A 241 11.26 -19.60 4.90
CA GLU A 241 11.77 -18.64 5.88
C GLU A 241 12.72 -19.31 6.88
N ALA A 242 12.41 -20.52 7.35
CA ALA A 242 13.27 -21.24 8.28
C ALA A 242 14.68 -21.53 7.72
N PHE A 243 14.80 -21.78 6.41
CA PHE A 243 16.07 -22.11 5.77
C PHE A 243 16.77 -20.93 5.08
N GLY A 244 16.05 -19.86 4.75
CA GLY A 244 16.59 -18.77 3.92
C GLY A 244 16.43 -17.37 4.50
N ASN A 245 15.80 -17.21 5.66
CA ASN A 245 15.81 -15.95 6.38
C ASN A 245 16.90 -15.94 7.46
N ALA A 246 17.47 -14.77 7.70
CA ALA A 246 18.44 -14.55 8.75
C ALA A 246 18.21 -13.20 9.43
N LYS A 247 18.62 -13.10 10.69
CA LYS A 247 18.67 -11.84 11.41
C LYS A 247 19.75 -10.94 10.82
N THR A 248 19.41 -9.67 10.63
CA THR A 248 20.31 -8.60 10.19
C THR A 248 20.16 -7.40 11.12
N ILE A 249 21.05 -6.41 11.03
CA ILE A 249 20.97 -5.18 11.81
C ILE A 249 19.64 -4.43 11.56
N LYS A 250 19.11 -4.47 10.33
CA LYS A 250 17.90 -3.73 9.92
C LYS A 250 16.59 -4.53 10.01
N ASN A 251 16.66 -5.86 10.10
CA ASN A 251 15.49 -6.74 10.07
C ASN A 251 15.82 -8.10 10.70
N ASP A 252 15.06 -8.49 11.72
CA ASP A 252 15.22 -9.76 12.45
C ASP A 252 14.85 -11.01 11.62
N ASN A 253 14.01 -10.85 10.60
CA ASN A 253 13.59 -11.94 9.71
C ASN A 253 13.83 -11.53 8.23
N SER A 254 15.09 -11.24 7.89
CA SER A 254 15.46 -10.78 6.54
C SER A 254 15.59 -11.94 5.58
N SER A 255 14.76 -11.98 4.53
CA SER A 255 14.95 -12.92 3.42
C SER A 255 16.27 -12.65 2.71
N ARG A 256 17.10 -13.69 2.60
CA ARG A 256 18.43 -13.64 1.97
C ARG A 256 18.44 -14.19 0.54
N PHE A 257 17.26 -14.45 -0.02
CA PHE A 257 17.05 -14.95 -1.37
C PHE A 257 15.89 -14.20 -2.04
N GLY A 258 15.95 -14.10 -3.38
CA GLY A 258 14.82 -13.67 -4.19
C GLY A 258 13.81 -14.81 -4.33
N LYS A 259 12.52 -14.50 -4.25
CA LYS A 259 11.44 -15.49 -4.39
C LYS A 259 10.52 -15.10 -5.53
N PHE A 260 10.38 -16.00 -6.49
CA PHE A 260 9.45 -15.90 -7.61
C PHE A 260 8.36 -16.96 -7.43
N ILE A 261 7.09 -16.53 -7.35
CA ILE A 261 5.96 -17.43 -7.10
C ILE A 261 5.04 -17.37 -8.31
N ARG A 262 4.89 -18.49 -9.00
CA ARG A 262 3.92 -18.63 -10.09
C ARG A 262 2.68 -19.32 -9.58
N ILE A 263 1.51 -18.70 -9.72
CA ILE A 263 0.21 -19.31 -9.42
C ILE A 263 -0.50 -19.55 -10.76
N ASN A 264 -0.89 -20.78 -11.00
CA ASN A 264 -1.56 -21.20 -12.23
C ASN A 264 -3.06 -21.28 -11.99
N PHE A 265 -3.83 -20.70 -12.90
CA PHE A 265 -5.29 -20.71 -12.87
C PHE A 265 -5.84 -21.56 -14.01
N ASP A 266 -6.93 -22.28 -13.75
CA ASP A 266 -7.67 -22.99 -14.78
C ASP A 266 -8.52 -22.03 -15.63
N THR A 267 -9.19 -22.59 -16.64
CA THR A 267 -9.99 -21.78 -17.58
C THR A 267 -11.19 -21.09 -16.94
N THR A 268 -11.66 -21.63 -15.81
CA THR A 268 -12.77 -21.10 -15.00
C THR A 268 -12.31 -20.07 -13.95
N GLY A 269 -11.00 -19.91 -13.77
CA GLY A 269 -10.38 -18.96 -12.85
C GLY A 269 -10.02 -19.54 -11.48
N PHE A 270 -10.16 -20.85 -11.24
CA PHE A 270 -9.73 -21.44 -9.97
C PHE A 270 -8.25 -21.75 -9.96
N ILE A 271 -7.64 -21.75 -8.77
CA ILE A 271 -6.23 -22.12 -8.61
C ILE A 271 -6.06 -23.60 -8.95
N ALA A 272 -5.26 -23.89 -9.98
CA ALA A 272 -4.94 -25.23 -10.44
C ALA A 272 -3.57 -25.73 -9.95
N GLY A 273 -2.68 -24.83 -9.54
CA GLY A 273 -1.35 -25.17 -9.05
C GLY A 273 -0.49 -23.96 -8.73
N ALA A 274 0.65 -24.18 -8.09
CA ALA A 274 1.64 -23.15 -7.83
C ALA A 274 3.07 -23.71 -7.98
N ASN A 275 4.01 -22.85 -8.40
CA ASN A 275 5.43 -23.13 -8.46
C ASN A 275 6.19 -22.00 -7.75
N ILE A 276 7.25 -22.35 -7.03
CA ILE A 276 8.13 -21.39 -6.36
C ILE A 276 9.54 -21.59 -6.88
N GLU A 277 10.05 -20.58 -7.57
CA GLU A 277 11.44 -20.51 -8.00
C GLU A 277 12.23 -19.62 -7.03
N THR A 278 13.35 -20.14 -6.56
CA THR A 278 14.25 -19.43 -5.64
C THR A 278 15.47 -18.95 -6.41
N CYS A 279 15.68 -17.64 -6.45
CA CYS A 279 16.87 -17.04 -7.05
C CYS A 279 17.86 -16.64 -5.95
N ILE A 280 19.04 -17.24 -5.99
CA ILE A 280 20.18 -16.88 -5.13
C ILE A 280 21.03 -15.87 -5.91
N LEU A 281 20.61 -14.60 -5.96
CA LEU A 281 21.42 -13.58 -6.63
C LEU A 281 22.31 -12.87 -5.59
N PHE A 282 23.61 -13.17 -5.61
CA PHE A 282 24.61 -12.60 -4.70
C PHE A 282 24.95 -11.12 -4.98
N TYR A 283 24.31 -10.48 -5.98
CA TYR A 283 24.76 -9.18 -6.52
C TYR A 283 23.67 -8.16 -6.91
N MET A 284 22.49 -8.17 -6.30
CA MET A 284 21.61 -7.00 -6.40
C MET A 284 21.21 -6.48 -5.04
N ILE A 285 21.52 -5.20 -4.80
CA ILE A 285 21.25 -4.39 -3.61
C ILE A 285 19.73 -4.26 -3.33
N THR A 286 18.86 -4.92 -4.11
CA THR A 286 17.41 -4.93 -3.92
C THR A 286 16.86 -6.32 -4.23
N PHE A 287 16.65 -7.15 -3.21
CA PHE A 287 15.97 -8.45 -3.38
C PHE A 287 14.49 -8.22 -3.68
N ASN A 288 14.11 -8.28 -4.95
CA ASN A 288 12.71 -8.15 -5.38
C ASN A 288 11.94 -9.46 -5.18
N LYS A 289 10.63 -9.36 -4.92
CA LYS A 289 9.71 -10.51 -4.92
C LYS A 289 8.70 -10.32 -6.04
N ILE A 290 8.50 -11.36 -6.84
CA ILE A 290 7.59 -11.32 -7.99
C ILE A 290 6.59 -12.46 -7.84
N ILE A 291 5.31 -12.13 -7.97
CA ILE A 291 4.23 -13.09 -8.16
C ILE A 291 3.83 -13.03 -9.62
N VAL A 292 3.74 -14.17 -10.29
CA VAL A 292 3.16 -14.27 -11.64
C VAL A 292 1.90 -15.12 -11.57
N ALA A 293 0.78 -14.55 -12.00
CA ALA A 293 -0.47 -15.24 -12.22
C ALA A 293 -0.52 -15.64 -13.70
N SER A 294 -0.61 -16.95 -13.97
CA SER A 294 -0.57 -17.46 -15.35
C SER A 294 -1.85 -18.19 -15.71
N TYR A 295 -2.40 -17.86 -16.88
CA TYR A 295 -3.59 -18.48 -17.42
C TYR A 295 -3.21 -19.73 -18.22
N LYS A 296 -3.68 -20.90 -17.80
CA LYS A 296 -3.42 -22.14 -18.54
C LYS A 296 -4.46 -22.30 -19.65
N SER A 297 -4.02 -22.16 -20.91
CA SER A 297 -4.79 -22.49 -22.11
C SER A 297 -5.12 -23.97 -22.20
#